data_AF-A0A7C3F605-F1
#
_entry.id   AF-A0A7C3F605-F1
#
_cell.length_a   1.000
_cell.length_b   1.000
_cell.length_c   1.000
_cell.angle_alpha   90.00
_cell.angle_beta   90.00
_cell.angle_gamma   90.00
#
_symmetry.space_group_name_H-M   'P 1'
#
loop_
_entity.id
_entity.type
_entity.pdbx_description
1 polymer ?
#
loop_
_entity_poly.entity_id
_entity_poly.type
_entity_poly.pdbx_seq_one_letter_code
_entity_poly.pdbx_strand_id
1 'polypeptide(L)'
;MEVKLLSCTHLNPALPSLEDLGDVSMMLESPVGTEQERLVEFAARVCYRSTDKMGRNPGFIQARVREGHEDIVEHVTFVVHVTGVEDDDPLQGDGPVRWRMTNRHLDVTPWEGGWVVSGNARVWLDLFRKGLALDVLPLVRPLAPAIYAEFAEEGASPEGGRL
;
A
#
# COMPACT_ATOMS: atom_id res chain seq x y z
N MET A 1 14.87 6.18 14.37
CA MET A 1 13.90 5.09 14.24
C MET A 1 14.37 4.11 13.16
N GLU A 2 14.28 2.82 13.43
CA GLU A 2 14.55 1.75 12.46
C GLU A 2 13.24 1.03 12.14
N VAL A 3 12.98 0.74 10.87
CA VAL A 3 11.75 0.09 10.40
C VAL A 3 12.11 -1.13 9.56
N LYS A 4 11.44 -2.26 9.81
CA LYS A 4 11.54 -3.49 9.02
C LYS A 4 10.16 -3.94 8.57
N LEU A 5 10.02 -4.34 7.31
CA LEU A 5 8.81 -4.99 6.85
C LEU A 5 8.77 -6.43 7.38
N LEU A 6 7.72 -6.77 8.13
CA LEU A 6 7.50 -8.12 8.64
C LEU A 6 6.60 -8.93 7.71
N SER A 7 5.55 -8.31 7.18
CA SER A 7 4.57 -8.99 6.34
C SER A 7 3.83 -8.01 5.43
N CYS A 8 3.29 -8.54 4.34
CA CYS A 8 2.36 -7.84 3.48
C CYS A 8 1.30 -8.81 2.92
N THR A 9 0.25 -8.27 2.31
CA THR A 9 -0.74 -9.11 1.61
C THR A 9 -0.07 -9.90 0.48
N HIS A 10 -0.29 -11.20 0.49
CA HIS A 10 0.04 -12.12 -0.60
C HIS A 10 -1.24 -12.82 -1.07
N LEU A 11 -1.36 -13.05 -2.38
CA LEU A 11 -2.39 -13.90 -2.93
C LEU A 11 -2.13 -15.33 -2.47
N ASN A 12 -3.21 -16.06 -2.22
CA ASN A 12 -3.08 -17.45 -1.80
C ASN A 12 -2.44 -18.27 -2.94
N PRO A 13 -1.28 -18.92 -2.70
CA PRO A 13 -0.57 -19.67 -3.74
C PRO A 13 -1.35 -20.87 -4.28
N ALA A 14 -2.41 -21.30 -3.59
CA ALA A 14 -3.30 -22.35 -4.08
C ALA A 14 -4.32 -21.85 -5.13
N LEU A 15 -4.51 -20.54 -5.30
CA LEU A 15 -5.52 -19.98 -6.22
C LEU A 15 -5.40 -20.52 -7.66
N PRO A 16 -4.21 -20.59 -8.29
CA PRO A 16 -4.11 -21.07 -9.67
C PRO A 16 -4.49 -22.54 -9.86
N SER A 17 -4.61 -23.32 -8.77
CA SER A 17 -4.95 -24.75 -8.82
C SER A 17 -6.45 -25.04 -8.74
N LEU A 18 -7.29 -24.01 -8.58
CA LEU A 18 -8.73 -24.20 -8.45
C LEU A 18 -9.40 -24.33 -9.82
N GLU A 19 -10.34 -25.28 -9.92
CA GLU A 19 -11.23 -25.41 -11.07
C GLU A 19 -12.38 -24.40 -10.90
N ASP A 20 -12.50 -23.44 -11.83
CA ASP A 20 -13.43 -22.30 -11.82
C ASP A 20 -13.07 -21.14 -10.87
N LEU A 21 -12.30 -20.20 -11.42
CA LEU A 21 -11.91 -18.95 -10.74
C LEU A 21 -12.80 -17.77 -11.11
N GLY A 22 -13.73 -17.92 -12.07
CA GLY A 22 -14.48 -16.80 -12.64
C GLY A 22 -13.56 -15.61 -12.97
N ASP A 23 -14.01 -14.40 -12.60
CA ASP A 23 -13.25 -13.17 -12.84
C ASP A 23 -11.90 -13.08 -12.09
N VAL A 24 -11.68 -13.91 -11.06
CA VAL A 24 -10.39 -13.95 -10.34
C VAL A 24 -9.26 -14.37 -11.28
N SER A 25 -9.54 -15.15 -12.32
CA SER A 25 -8.53 -15.52 -13.33
C SER A 25 -7.94 -14.28 -14.01
N MET A 26 -8.75 -13.25 -14.29
CA MET A 26 -8.28 -12.00 -14.91
C MET A 26 -7.23 -11.29 -14.06
N MET A 27 -7.33 -11.39 -12.72
CA MET A 27 -6.33 -10.86 -11.80
C MET A 27 -5.04 -11.68 -11.80
N LEU A 28 -5.15 -13.01 -11.82
CA LEU A 28 -4.01 -13.92 -11.78
C LEU A 28 -3.22 -13.91 -13.10
N GLU A 29 -3.90 -13.74 -14.23
CA GLU A 29 -3.32 -13.74 -15.57
C GLU A 29 -2.74 -12.38 -15.99
N SER A 30 -3.09 -11.29 -15.27
CA SER A 30 -2.59 -9.95 -15.59
C SER A 30 -1.07 -9.88 -15.42
N PRO A 31 -0.30 -9.51 -16.48
CA PRO A 31 1.15 -9.39 -16.38
C PRO A 31 1.60 -8.02 -15.83
N VAL A 32 0.66 -7.12 -15.51
CA VAL A 32 0.93 -5.74 -15.14
C VAL A 32 0.68 -5.53 -13.64
N GLY A 33 1.57 -4.77 -13.01
CA GLY A 33 1.51 -4.40 -11.60
C GLY A 33 2.06 -5.47 -10.68
N THR A 34 2.34 -5.07 -9.44
CA THR A 34 2.70 -6.00 -8.37
C THR A 34 1.52 -6.88 -7.98
N GLU A 35 1.78 -7.91 -7.17
CA GLU A 35 0.72 -8.75 -6.61
C GLU A 35 -0.34 -7.94 -5.86
N GLN A 36 0.10 -6.96 -5.07
CA GLN A 36 -0.74 -6.07 -4.29
C GLN A 36 -1.56 -5.15 -5.20
N GLU A 37 -0.94 -4.61 -6.26
CA GLU A 37 -1.64 -3.77 -7.23
C GLU A 37 -2.68 -4.54 -8.05
N ARG A 38 -2.39 -5.79 -8.43
CA ARG A 38 -3.38 -6.63 -9.13
C ARG A 38 -4.61 -6.86 -8.25
N LEU A 39 -4.42 -7.08 -6.95
CA LEU A 39 -5.54 -7.20 -6.00
C LEU A 39 -6.37 -5.91 -5.91
N VAL A 40 -5.71 -4.76 -5.83
CA VAL A 40 -6.37 -3.44 -5.77
C VAL A 40 -7.12 -3.13 -7.07
N GLU A 41 -6.48 -3.33 -8.22
CA GLU A 41 -7.09 -3.11 -9.52
C GLU A 41 -8.29 -4.04 -9.73
N PHE A 42 -8.18 -5.30 -9.31
CA PHE A 42 -9.28 -6.25 -9.35
C PHE A 42 -10.46 -5.78 -8.49
N ALA A 43 -10.21 -5.39 -7.23
CA ALA A 43 -11.24 -4.86 -6.34
C ALA A 43 -12.00 -3.67 -6.97
N ALA A 44 -11.26 -2.72 -7.55
CA ALA A 44 -11.85 -1.61 -8.28
C ALA A 44 -12.66 -2.07 -9.50
N ARG A 45 -12.12 -2.98 -10.32
CA ARG A 45 -12.77 -3.43 -11.55
C ARG A 45 -14.03 -4.23 -11.32
N VAL A 46 -14.14 -4.94 -10.20
CA VAL A 46 -15.40 -5.57 -9.77
C VAL A 46 -16.48 -4.51 -9.59
N CYS A 47 -16.19 -3.38 -8.93
CA CYS A 47 -17.15 -2.28 -8.77
C CYS A 47 -17.60 -1.68 -10.11
N TYR A 48 -16.70 -1.61 -11.10
CA TYR A 48 -17.01 -1.11 -12.45
C TYR A 48 -17.52 -2.19 -13.42
N ARG A 49 -17.63 -3.46 -12.99
CA ARG A 49 -17.92 -4.62 -13.86
C ARG A 49 -17.03 -4.65 -15.11
N SER A 50 -15.72 -4.51 -14.90
CA SER A 50 -14.73 -4.32 -15.97
C SER A 50 -13.46 -5.13 -15.76
N THR A 51 -13.59 -6.30 -15.14
CA THR A 51 -12.51 -7.26 -14.84
C THR A 51 -11.80 -7.74 -16.11
N ASP A 52 -12.50 -7.78 -17.25
CA ASP A 52 -11.95 -8.03 -18.60
C ASP A 52 -10.86 -7.03 -19.03
N LYS A 53 -10.77 -5.88 -18.36
CA LYS A 53 -9.80 -4.81 -18.62
C LYS A 53 -8.60 -4.81 -17.65
N MET A 54 -8.46 -5.82 -16.79
CA MET A 54 -7.27 -5.99 -15.93
C MET A 54 -5.97 -5.76 -16.70
N GLY A 55 -5.05 -4.97 -16.13
CA GLY A 55 -3.70 -4.71 -16.67
C GLY A 55 -3.64 -3.81 -17.90
N ARG A 56 -4.77 -3.28 -18.40
CA ARG A 56 -4.79 -2.48 -19.65
C ARG A 56 -4.49 -0.99 -19.48
N ASN A 57 -4.50 -0.46 -18.26
CA ASN A 57 -4.28 0.97 -17.99
C ASN A 57 -3.32 1.17 -16.82
N PRO A 58 -2.04 1.47 -17.07
CA PRO A 58 -1.02 1.66 -16.03
C PRO A 58 -1.36 2.76 -15.00
N GLY A 59 -2.16 3.77 -15.38
CA GLY A 59 -2.57 4.86 -14.50
C GLY A 59 -3.84 4.60 -13.72
N PHE A 60 -4.45 3.40 -13.83
CA PHE A 60 -5.79 3.14 -13.32
C PHE A 60 -5.88 3.26 -11.79
N ILE A 61 -5.02 2.58 -11.04
CA ILE A 61 -5.02 2.63 -9.57
C ILE A 61 -4.78 4.06 -9.08
N GLN A 62 -3.75 4.73 -9.61
CA GLN A 62 -3.43 6.11 -9.25
C GLN A 62 -4.62 7.05 -9.48
N ALA A 63 -5.32 6.90 -10.62
CA ALA A 63 -6.50 7.71 -10.90
C ALA A 63 -7.61 7.50 -9.86
N ARG A 64 -7.88 6.25 -9.47
CA ARG A 64 -8.90 5.92 -8.46
C ARG A 64 -8.55 6.47 -7.08
N VAL A 65 -7.29 6.36 -6.66
CA VAL A 65 -6.80 6.95 -5.40
C VAL A 65 -6.97 8.48 -5.44
N ARG A 66 -6.57 9.15 -6.54
CA ARG A 66 -6.72 10.61 -6.70
C ARG A 66 -8.18 11.07 -6.66
N GLU A 67 -9.09 10.25 -7.17
CA GLU A 67 -10.54 10.51 -7.17
C GLU A 67 -11.19 10.25 -5.80
N GLY A 68 -10.46 9.71 -4.82
CA GLY A 68 -10.96 9.39 -3.48
C GLY A 68 -11.64 8.02 -3.36
N HIS A 69 -11.59 7.19 -4.41
CA HIS A 69 -12.01 5.80 -4.38
C HIS A 69 -10.89 4.97 -3.71
N GLU A 70 -10.68 5.18 -2.41
CA GLU A 70 -9.58 4.61 -1.64
C GLU A 70 -9.93 3.31 -0.91
N ASP A 71 -11.21 2.96 -0.84
CA ASP A 71 -11.67 1.69 -0.29
C ASP A 71 -11.05 0.48 -1.03
N ILE A 72 -10.71 0.63 -2.32
CA ILE A 72 -10.01 -0.41 -3.10
C ILE A 72 -8.61 -0.71 -2.58
N VAL A 73 -7.93 0.24 -1.93
CA VAL A 73 -6.58 0.03 -1.42
C VAL A 73 -6.59 -0.60 -0.02
N GLU A 74 -7.75 -0.67 0.65
CA GLU A 74 -7.90 -1.32 1.95
C GLU A 74 -7.71 -2.85 1.88
N HIS A 75 -7.77 -3.44 0.68
CA HIS A 75 -7.48 -4.86 0.44
C HIS A 75 -6.02 -5.25 0.64
N VAL A 76 -5.10 -4.27 0.68
CA VAL A 76 -3.67 -4.50 0.88
C VAL A 76 -3.29 -4.08 2.30
N THR A 77 -2.60 -4.96 3.02
CA THR A 77 -2.09 -4.71 4.37
C THR A 77 -0.57 -4.81 4.40
N PHE A 78 0.05 -3.94 5.19
CA PHE A 78 1.48 -3.97 5.50
C PHE A 78 1.66 -4.02 7.02
N VAL A 79 2.60 -4.86 7.46
CA VAL A 79 2.99 -5.03 8.85
C VAL A 79 4.47 -4.73 8.97
N VAL A 80 4.83 -3.81 9.86
CA VAL A 80 6.22 -3.41 10.11
C VAL A 80 6.61 -3.59 11.57
N HIS A 81 7.88 -3.85 11.81
CA HIS A 81 8.50 -3.76 13.12
C HIS A 81 9.24 -2.43 13.21
N VAL A 82 8.99 -1.69 14.28
CA VAL A 82 9.57 -0.38 14.53
C VAL A 82 10.37 -0.43 15.83
N THR A 83 11.65 -0.11 15.75
CA THR A 83 12.60 -0.08 16.88
C THR A 83 13.34 1.25 16.92
N GLY A 84 14.06 1.52 18.03
CA GLY A 84 14.84 2.74 18.17
C GLY A 84 13.98 4.01 18.06
N VAL A 85 12.74 3.94 18.57
CA VAL A 85 11.89 5.11 18.77
C VAL A 85 12.46 5.84 19.98
N GLU A 86 12.72 7.14 19.84
CA GLU A 86 13.25 7.94 20.95
C GLU A 86 12.22 8.04 22.09
N ASP A 87 12.71 8.02 23.33
CA ASP A 87 11.89 8.06 24.56
C ASP A 87 11.35 9.47 24.89
N ASP A 88 11.39 10.41 23.95
CA ASP A 88 10.74 11.72 24.08
C ASP A 88 9.21 11.58 24.12
N ASP A 89 8.47 12.69 24.33
CA ASP A 89 7.00 12.70 24.44
C ASP A 89 6.36 11.85 23.31
N PRO A 90 5.79 10.66 23.61
CA PRO A 90 5.29 9.73 22.60
C PRO A 90 4.05 10.27 21.87
N LEU A 91 3.49 11.40 22.33
CA LEU A 91 2.41 12.13 21.67
C LEU A 91 2.94 13.15 20.65
N GLN A 92 4.22 13.51 20.71
CA GLN A 92 4.85 14.49 19.83
C GLN A 92 5.88 13.88 18.89
N GLY A 93 6.58 12.80 19.28
CA GLY A 93 7.49 12.08 18.40
C GLY A 93 6.77 11.45 17.20
N ASP A 94 7.41 11.46 16.02
CA ASP A 94 6.94 10.64 14.89
C ASP A 94 7.22 9.17 15.19
N GLY A 95 6.21 8.46 15.69
CA GLY A 95 6.35 7.08 16.10
C GLY A 95 5.01 6.36 16.32
N PRO A 96 5.05 5.04 16.60
CA PRO A 96 3.87 4.17 16.58
C PRO A 96 2.68 4.65 17.42
N VAL A 97 2.93 5.20 18.62
CA VAL A 97 1.87 5.72 19.50
C VAL A 97 1.15 6.92 18.86
N ARG A 98 1.90 7.91 18.35
CA ARG A 98 1.35 9.07 17.65
C ARG A 98 0.62 8.67 16.36
N TRP A 99 1.16 7.72 15.60
CA TRP A 99 0.52 7.20 14.39
C TRP A 99 -0.86 6.62 14.71
N ARG A 100 -0.95 5.80 15.77
CA ARG A 100 -2.20 5.19 16.24
C ARG A 100 -3.23 6.20 16.74
N MET A 101 -2.77 7.29 17.35
CA MET A 101 -3.67 8.37 17.78
C MET A 101 -4.15 9.21 16.61
N THR A 102 -3.30 9.39 15.60
CA THR A 102 -3.63 10.14 14.38
C THR A 102 -4.55 9.36 13.45
N ASN A 103 -4.36 8.04 13.36
CA ASN A 103 -5.24 7.14 12.62
C ASN A 103 -5.60 5.92 13.48
N ARG A 104 -6.84 5.91 13.98
CA ARG A 104 -7.36 4.88 14.88
C ARG A 104 -7.49 3.47 14.28
N HIS A 105 -7.34 3.35 12.96
CA HIS A 105 -7.43 2.09 12.24
C HIS A 105 -6.06 1.39 12.09
N LEU A 106 -4.99 2.05 12.50
CA LEU A 106 -3.69 1.41 12.69
C LEU A 106 -3.78 0.50 13.93
N ASP A 107 -3.09 -0.63 13.90
CA ASP A 107 -2.87 -1.47 15.07
C ASP A 107 -1.40 -1.37 15.50
N VAL A 108 -1.17 -1.26 16.80
CA VAL A 108 0.15 -0.98 17.39
C VAL A 108 0.29 -1.79 18.67
N THR A 109 1.15 -2.81 18.62
CA THR A 109 1.37 -3.76 19.71
C THR A 109 2.85 -3.81 20.10
N PRO A 110 3.21 -3.70 21.40
CA PRO A 110 4.60 -3.84 21.84
C PRO A 110 5.15 -5.23 21.50
N TRP A 111 6.35 -5.31 20.92
CA TRP A 111 6.98 -6.56 20.53
C TRP A 111 8.50 -6.41 20.32
N GLU A 112 9.28 -7.37 20.84
CA GLU A 112 10.76 -7.46 20.73
C GLU A 112 11.50 -6.10 20.80
N GLY A 113 11.38 -5.39 21.92
CA GLY A 113 12.10 -4.13 22.15
C GLY A 113 11.62 -2.97 21.27
N GLY A 114 10.46 -3.09 20.64
CA GLY A 114 9.83 -2.07 19.82
C GLY A 114 8.34 -2.32 19.67
N TRP A 115 7.82 -2.08 18.47
CA TRP A 115 6.39 -2.18 18.16
C TRP A 115 6.17 -2.92 16.85
N VAL A 116 5.23 -3.87 16.85
CA VAL A 116 4.60 -4.36 15.63
C VAL A 116 3.46 -3.41 15.28
N VAL A 117 3.51 -2.87 14.07
CA VAL A 117 2.53 -1.92 13.54
C VAL A 117 1.89 -2.52 12.31
N SER A 118 0.56 -2.61 12.30
CA SER A 118 -0.21 -3.19 11.19
C SER A 118 -1.26 -2.20 10.69
N GLY A 119 -1.39 -2.07 9.38
CA GLY A 119 -2.38 -1.21 8.75
C GLY A 119 -2.60 -1.56 7.29
N ASN A 120 -3.81 -1.30 6.80
CA ASN A 120 -4.08 -1.38 5.37
C ASN A 120 -3.42 -0.20 4.61
N ALA A 121 -3.30 -0.31 3.30
CA ALA A 121 -2.60 0.70 2.49
C ALA A 121 -3.25 2.08 2.57
N ARG A 122 -4.57 2.17 2.81
CA ARG A 122 -5.26 3.45 3.04
C ARG A 122 -4.81 4.14 4.32
N VAL A 123 -4.62 3.37 5.40
CA VAL A 123 -4.11 3.89 6.67
C VAL A 123 -2.70 4.45 6.50
N TRP A 124 -1.82 3.70 5.83
CA TRP A 124 -0.46 4.16 5.53
C TRP A 124 -0.44 5.41 4.65
N LEU A 125 -1.26 5.43 3.59
CA LEU A 125 -1.44 6.59 2.71
C LEU A 125 -1.87 7.85 3.49
N ASP A 126 -2.85 7.72 4.39
CA ASP A 126 -3.32 8.82 5.24
C ASP A 126 -2.23 9.33 6.20
N LEU A 127 -1.42 8.44 6.78
CA LEU A 127 -0.28 8.83 7.62
C LEU A 127 0.78 9.60 6.82
N PHE A 128 1.15 9.11 5.64
CA PHE A 128 2.15 9.75 4.78
C PHE A 128 1.69 11.14 4.33
N ARG A 129 0.40 11.30 3.99
CA ARG A 129 -0.20 12.61 3.66
C ARG A 129 -0.13 13.62 4.81
N LYS A 130 -0.09 13.14 6.05
CA LYS A 130 0.07 13.96 7.27
C LYS A 130 1.54 14.19 7.64
N GLY A 131 2.49 13.70 6.83
CA GLY A 131 3.92 13.78 7.11
C GLY A 131 4.38 12.88 8.25
N LEU A 132 3.64 11.81 8.54
CA LEU A 132 3.97 10.83 9.57
C LEU A 132 4.42 9.51 8.95
N ALA A 133 5.20 8.73 9.70
CA ALA A 133 5.62 7.38 9.32
C ALA A 133 6.38 7.29 7.99
N LEU A 134 7.01 8.38 7.54
CA LEU A 134 7.68 8.42 6.23
C LEU A 134 8.84 7.41 6.12
N ASP A 135 9.42 6.97 7.23
CA ASP A 135 10.42 5.89 7.26
C ASP A 135 9.86 4.53 6.79
N VAL A 136 8.53 4.35 6.78
CA VAL A 136 7.85 3.13 6.27
C VAL A 136 7.70 3.18 4.74
N LEU A 137 7.57 4.37 4.16
CA LEU A 137 7.27 4.56 2.74
C LEU A 137 8.26 3.85 1.79
N PRO A 138 9.60 3.89 2.02
CA PRO A 138 10.56 3.15 1.19
C PRO A 138 10.35 1.64 1.15
N LEU A 139 9.71 1.06 2.17
CA LEU A 139 9.46 -0.39 2.25
C LEU A 139 8.17 -0.79 1.52
N VAL A 140 7.13 0.04 1.59
CA VAL A 140 5.80 -0.29 1.04
C VAL A 140 5.60 0.21 -0.39
N ARG A 141 6.26 1.31 -0.79
CA ARG A 141 6.13 1.86 -2.15
C ARG A 141 6.58 0.90 -3.25
N PRO A 142 7.71 0.17 -3.14
CA PRO A 142 8.09 -0.81 -4.16
C PRO A 142 7.08 -1.96 -4.32
N LEU A 143 6.31 -2.26 -3.29
CA LEU A 143 5.28 -3.30 -3.31
C LEU A 143 3.95 -2.83 -3.90
N ALA A 144 3.68 -1.52 -3.92
CA ALA A 144 2.45 -0.98 -4.51
C ALA A 144 2.66 0.46 -5.03
N PRO A 145 3.49 0.65 -6.08
CA PRO A 145 3.93 1.97 -6.52
C PRO A 145 2.79 2.90 -6.94
N ALA A 146 1.74 2.39 -7.59
CA ALA A 146 0.60 3.18 -8.05
C ALA A 146 -0.29 3.68 -6.91
N ILE A 147 -0.33 2.98 -5.76
CA ILE A 147 -1.05 3.45 -4.56
C ILE A 147 -0.36 4.70 -3.98
N TYR A 148 0.98 4.67 -3.94
CA TYR A 148 1.80 5.71 -3.32
C TYR A 148 2.46 6.65 -4.34
N ALA A 149 1.92 6.72 -5.55
CA ALA A 149 2.54 7.47 -6.64
C ALA A 149 2.62 8.99 -6.40
N GLU A 150 1.80 9.53 -5.49
CA GLU A 150 1.86 10.93 -5.05
C GLU A 150 3.13 11.27 -4.24
N PHE A 151 3.86 10.25 -3.76
CA PHE A 151 5.14 10.39 -3.06
C PHE A 151 6.33 9.91 -3.89
N ALA A 152 6.18 9.82 -5.22
CA ALA A 152 7.34 9.69 -6.09
C ALA A 152 8.19 10.96 -5.97
N GLU A 153 9.51 10.83 -5.82
CA GLU A 153 10.40 11.99 -5.83
C GLU A 153 10.23 12.74 -7.16
N GLU A 154 10.16 14.07 -7.11
CA GLU A 154 10.27 14.92 -8.30
C GLU A 154 11.68 14.77 -8.88
N GLY A 155 11.86 13.75 -9.74
CA GLY A 155 13.20 13.32 -10.14
C GLY A 155 13.24 12.37 -11.34
N ALA A 156 12.28 12.46 -12.25
CA ALA A 156 12.41 11.93 -13.61
C ALA A 156 11.51 12.73 -14.56
N SER A 157 11.82 14.02 -14.74
CA SER A 157 11.44 14.67 -16.00
C SER A 157 12.14 13.90 -17.12
N PRO A 158 11.42 13.42 -18.16
CA PRO A 158 12.09 12.96 -19.36
C PRO A 158 12.84 14.17 -19.91
N GLU A 159 14.15 14.03 -20.05
CA GLU A 159 14.98 15.03 -20.70
C GLU A 159 14.32 15.49 -22.00
N GLY A 160 14.38 16.80 -22.23
CA GLY A 160 13.69 17.49 -23.30
C GLY A 160 13.88 16.83 -24.66
N GLY A 161 12.83 16.20 -25.14
CA GLY A 161 12.62 15.96 -26.56
C GLY A 161 12.05 17.22 -27.20
N ARG A 162 12.92 18.17 -27.55
CA ARG A 162 12.63 19.04 -28.70
C ARG A 162 12.71 18.17 -29.94
N LEU A 163 11.57 17.94 -30.59
CA LEU A 163 11.41 17.97 -32.04
C LEU A 163 10.02 18.54 -32.36
#